data_AF-A0A800E918-F1
#
_entry.id   AF-A0A800E918-F1
#
_cell.length_a   1.000
_cell.length_b   1.000
_cell.length_c   1.000
_cell.angle_alpha   90.00
_cell.angle_beta   90.00
_cell.angle_gamma   90.00
#
_symmetry.space_group_name_H-M   'P 1'
#
loop_
_entity.id
_entity.type
_entity.pdbx_description
1 polymer ?
#
loop_
_entity_poly.entity_id
_entity_poly.type
_entity_poly.pdbx_seq_one_letter_code
_entity_poly.pdbx_strand_id
1 'polypeptide(L)'
;MGQSDIPEKKPKRKGLYILLIIVVGLVVFLFLQEKKIKKQQAIKMQFIEEKNALRDDLDDLIDEHDNLLDQYGDLNIQLGERDSTIRSQISEIRNLIRTKEDLKIAKEKMEILRSISIRYLADIDSLYTINVQLHNENDSV
;
A
#
# COMPACT_ATOMS: atom_id res chain seq x y z
N MET A 1 11.56 77.39 48.89
CA MET A 1 11.00 76.19 49.58
C MET A 1 9.74 75.80 48.82
N GLY A 2 9.59 74.64 48.19
CA GLY A 2 10.47 73.48 48.07
C GLY A 2 10.25 72.79 46.71
N GLN A 3 11.29 72.14 46.21
CA GLN A 3 11.19 71.13 45.17
C GLN A 3 10.44 69.94 45.76
N SER A 4 9.33 69.55 45.15
CA SER A 4 8.71 68.25 45.38
C SER A 4 9.10 67.33 44.23
N ASP A 5 10.08 66.49 44.52
CA ASP A 5 10.54 65.40 43.66
C ASP A 5 9.38 64.47 43.28
N ILE A 6 9.31 64.13 41.99
CA ILE A 6 8.45 63.05 41.48
C ILE A 6 9.36 61.84 41.22
N PRO A 7 9.31 60.76 42.02
CA PRO A 7 10.07 59.56 41.70
C PRO A 7 9.33 58.72 40.65
N GLU A 8 9.77 58.91 39.41
CA GLU A 8 9.95 57.96 38.30
C GLU A 8 9.24 56.58 38.39
N LYS A 9 8.07 56.44 37.75
CA LYS A 9 7.48 55.13 37.42
C LYS A 9 8.27 54.44 36.30
N LYS A 10 9.18 53.52 36.65
CA LYS A 10 9.68 52.47 35.74
C LYS A 10 9.57 51.12 36.46
N PRO A 11 8.95 50.10 35.82
CA PRO A 11 9.69 49.37 34.77
C PRO A 11 8.77 48.85 33.64
N LYS A 12 8.55 49.65 32.59
CA LYS A 12 7.90 49.17 31.34
C LYS A 12 8.75 48.15 30.55
N ARG A 13 10.02 47.94 30.92
CA ARG A 13 10.96 47.05 30.22
C ARG A 13 10.77 45.57 30.59
N LYS A 14 10.37 45.23 31.83
CA LYS A 14 10.19 43.84 32.27
C LYS A 14 9.02 43.15 31.55
N GLY A 15 7.90 43.85 31.36
CA GLY A 15 6.77 43.35 30.59
C GLY A 15 7.10 43.14 29.10
N LEU A 16 7.94 44.01 28.52
CA LEU A 16 8.43 43.85 27.15
C LEU A 16 9.31 42.60 26.99
N TYR A 17 10.19 42.30 27.94
CA TYR A 17 11.00 41.08 27.92
C TYR A 17 10.14 39.81 28.05
N ILE A 18 9.13 39.81 28.92
CA ILE A 18 8.19 38.70 29.07
C ILE A 18 7.41 38.47 27.76
N LEU A 19 6.91 39.55 27.14
CA LEU A 19 6.25 39.49 25.84
C LEU A 19 7.18 38.89 24.77
N LEU A 20 8.44 39.28 24.73
CA LEU A 20 9.42 38.79 23.76
C LEU A 20 9.68 37.28 23.94
N ILE A 21 9.78 36.81 25.19
CA ILE A 21 9.92 35.38 25.49
C ILE A 21 8.68 34.59 25.04
N ILE A 22 7.47 35.13 25.28
CA ILE A 22 6.22 34.49 24.82
C ILE A 22 6.19 34.41 23.30
N VAL A 23 6.55 35.48 22.59
CA VAL A 23 6.59 35.51 21.12
C VAL A 23 7.60 34.50 20.58
N VAL A 24 8.80 34.41 21.15
CA VAL A 24 9.80 33.41 20.75
C VAL A 24 9.30 31.99 21.03
N GLY A 25 8.64 31.76 22.17
CA GLY A 25 8.01 30.49 22.50
C GLY A 25 6.94 30.08 21.49
N LEU A 26 6.10 31.02 21.06
CA LEU A 26 5.09 30.78 20.02
C LEU A 26 5.73 30.46 18.66
N VAL A 27 6.77 31.17 18.25
CA VAL A 27 7.49 30.89 17.00
C VAL A 27 8.11 29.49 17.01
N VAL A 28 8.76 29.10 18.11
CA VAL A 28 9.32 27.74 18.27
C VAL A 28 8.21 26.69 18.24
N PHE A 29 7.08 26.93 18.92
CA PHE A 29 5.93 26.04 18.92
C PHE A 29 5.36 25.83 17.51
N LEU A 30 5.18 26.90 16.73
CA LEU A 30 4.70 26.82 15.34
C LEU A 30 5.66 26.00 14.46
N PHE A 31 6.97 26.21 14.58
CA PHE A 31 7.97 25.44 13.85
C PHE A 31 7.93 23.94 14.17
N LEU A 32 7.72 23.57 15.45
CA LEU A 32 7.58 22.17 15.84
C LEU A 32 6.28 21.55 15.30
N GLN A 33 5.20 22.33 15.24
CA GLN A 33 3.91 21.88 14.72
C GLN A 33 3.99 21.60 13.21
N GLU A 34 4.61 22.49 12.43
CA GLU A 34 4.81 22.28 10.99
C GLU A 34 5.56 20.98 10.70
N LYS A 35 6.65 20.70 11.43
CA LYS A 35 7.42 19.46 11.25
C LYS A 35 6.57 18.21 11.50
N LYS A 36 5.72 18.23 12.54
CA LYS A 36 4.79 17.13 12.84
C LYS A 36 3.76 16.93 11.73
N ILE A 37 3.17 18.01 11.22
CA ILE A 37 2.17 17.97 10.15
C ILE A 37 2.79 17.42 8.86
N LYS A 38 3.95 17.93 8.44
CA LYS A 38 4.68 17.44 7.26
C LYS A 38 5.00 15.95 7.37
N LYS A 39 5.48 15.50 8.54
CA LYS A 39 5.75 14.08 8.79
C LYS A 39 4.48 13.22 8.67
N GLN A 40 3.36 13.66 9.27
CA GLN A 40 2.10 12.93 9.17
C GLN A 40 1.55 12.89 7.74
N GLN A 41 1.68 13.98 6.98
CA GLN A 41 1.30 14.02 5.57
C GLN A 41 2.14 13.06 4.73
N ALA A 42 3.46 13.03 4.95
CA ALA A 42 4.35 12.10 4.25
C ALA A 42 4.00 10.64 4.53
N ILE A 43 3.74 10.28 5.79
CA ILE A 43 3.32 8.91 6.15
C ILE A 43 2.00 8.54 5.48
N LYS A 44 1.02 9.46 5.47
CA LYS A 44 -0.27 9.23 4.79
C LYS A 44 -0.10 9.08 3.28
N MET A 45 0.78 9.87 2.67
CA MET A 45 1.07 9.78 1.24
C MET A 45 1.70 8.44 0.89
N GLN A 46 2.74 8.03 1.62
CA GLN A 46 3.40 6.73 1.45
C GLN A 46 2.40 5.58 1.59
N PHE A 47 1.52 5.65 2.58
CA PHE A 47 0.47 4.63 2.75
C PHE A 47 -0.48 4.55 1.54
N ILE A 48 -0.85 5.68 0.94
CA ILE A 48 -1.70 5.73 -0.25
C ILE A 48 -0.95 5.18 -1.47
N GLU A 49 0.31 5.56 -1.65
CA GLU A 49 1.17 5.07 -2.73
C GLU A 49 1.35 3.54 -2.64
N GLU A 50 1.69 3.03 -1.47
CA GLU A 50 1.86 1.60 -1.22
C GLU A 50 0.56 0.82 -1.43
N LYS A 51 -0.57 1.41 -1.02
CA LYS A 51 -1.89 0.84 -1.28
C LYS A 51 -2.21 0.78 -2.77
N ASN A 52 -1.92 1.83 -3.53
CA ASN A 52 -2.20 1.85 -4.97
C ASN A 52 -1.28 0.89 -5.71
N ALA A 53 0.01 0.89 -5.42
CA ALA A 53 0.95 -0.05 -6.01
C ALA A 53 0.52 -1.52 -5.79
N LEU A 54 0.05 -1.85 -4.58
CA LEU A 54 -0.44 -3.22 -4.32
C LEU A 54 -1.73 -3.57 -5.08
N ARG A 55 -2.55 -2.57 -5.44
CA ARG A 55 -3.73 -2.79 -6.30
C ARG A 55 -3.30 -3.03 -7.73
N ASP A 56 -2.39 -2.21 -8.22
CA ASP A 56 -1.89 -2.31 -9.59
C ASP A 56 -1.20 -3.68 -9.78
N ASP A 57 -0.34 -4.09 -8.84
CA ASP A 57 0.27 -5.43 -8.80
C ASP A 57 -0.77 -6.58 -8.80
N LEU A 58 -1.90 -6.38 -8.11
CA LEU A 58 -2.98 -7.37 -8.08
C LEU A 58 -3.68 -7.46 -9.44
N ASP A 59 -4.00 -6.31 -10.02
CA ASP A 59 -4.72 -6.22 -11.28
C ASP A 59 -3.86 -6.80 -12.42
N ASP A 60 -2.55 -6.52 -12.43
CA ASP A 60 -1.59 -7.14 -13.37
C ASP A 60 -1.60 -8.68 -13.28
N LEU A 61 -1.61 -9.23 -12.06
CA LEU A 61 -1.64 -10.68 -11.85
C LEU A 61 -2.97 -11.32 -12.26
N ILE A 62 -4.07 -10.58 -12.12
CA ILE A 62 -5.40 -11.02 -12.59
C ILE A 62 -5.40 -11.06 -14.12
N ASP A 63 -4.88 -10.02 -14.77
CA ASP A 63 -4.84 -9.94 -16.22
C ASP A 63 -3.96 -11.04 -16.83
N GLU A 64 -2.82 -11.36 -16.20
CA GLU A 64 -1.99 -12.51 -16.59
C GLU A 64 -2.76 -13.83 -16.45
N HIS A 65 -3.48 -14.02 -15.34
CA HIS A 65 -4.29 -15.22 -15.11
C HIS A 65 -5.42 -15.36 -16.14
N ASP A 66 -6.17 -14.30 -16.39
CA ASP A 66 -7.27 -14.32 -17.36
C ASP A 66 -6.76 -14.56 -18.79
N ASN A 67 -5.58 -14.02 -19.15
CA ASN A 67 -4.94 -14.31 -20.44
C ASN A 67 -4.53 -15.80 -20.57
N LEU A 68 -4.05 -16.43 -19.49
CA LEU A 68 -3.78 -17.88 -19.50
C LEU A 68 -5.06 -18.70 -19.68
N LEU A 69 -6.17 -18.30 -19.05
CA LEU A 69 -7.46 -18.95 -19.22
C LEU A 69 -7.94 -18.90 -20.68
N ASP A 70 -7.79 -17.75 -21.33
CA ASP A 70 -8.18 -17.57 -22.73
C ASP A 70 -7.33 -18.42 -23.68
N GLN A 71 -6.01 -18.51 -23.42
CA GLN A 71 -5.08 -19.29 -24.27
C GLN A 71 -5.26 -20.81 -24.13
N TYR A 72 -5.59 -21.29 -22.93
CA TYR A 72 -5.60 -22.73 -22.60
C TYR A 72 -6.98 -23.26 -22.20
N GLY A 73 -8.05 -22.58 -22.63
CA GLY A 73 -9.43 -22.82 -22.18
C GLY A 73 -9.89 -24.29 -22.13
N ASP A 74 -9.52 -25.10 -23.11
CA ASP A 74 -9.90 -26.53 -23.17
C ASP A 74 -9.13 -27.41 -22.16
N LEU A 75 -7.87 -27.07 -21.87
CA LEU A 75 -7.07 -27.73 -20.84
C LEU A 75 -7.53 -27.38 -19.42
N ASN A 76 -8.07 -26.17 -19.27
CA ASN A 76 -8.42 -25.60 -17.98
C ASN A 76 -9.59 -26.32 -17.27
N ILE A 77 -10.42 -27.08 -17.99
CA ILE A 77 -11.49 -27.89 -17.37
C ILE A 77 -10.90 -28.84 -16.30
N GLN A 78 -9.66 -29.30 -16.48
CA GLN A 78 -8.95 -30.17 -15.54
C GLN A 78 -8.36 -29.41 -14.33
N LEU A 79 -8.27 -28.09 -14.39
CA LEU A 79 -7.65 -27.24 -13.37
C LEU A 79 -8.66 -26.36 -12.61
N GLY A 80 -9.96 -26.65 -12.70
CA GLY A 80 -11.02 -25.82 -12.08
C GLY A 80 -10.88 -25.57 -10.57
N GLU A 81 -10.30 -26.51 -9.82
CA GLU A 81 -10.01 -26.31 -8.39
C GLU A 81 -8.96 -25.21 -8.15
N ARG A 82 -7.94 -25.15 -9.02
CA ARG A 82 -6.89 -24.12 -8.95
C ARG A 82 -7.45 -22.74 -9.29
N ASP A 83 -8.27 -22.64 -10.34
CA ASP A 83 -8.92 -21.39 -10.72
C ASP A 83 -9.80 -20.85 -9.57
N SER A 84 -10.61 -21.72 -8.96
CA SER A 84 -11.44 -21.35 -7.81
C SER A 84 -10.60 -20.84 -6.63
N THR A 85 -9.45 -21.49 -6.37
CA THR A 85 -8.51 -21.08 -5.31
C THR A 85 -7.92 -19.69 -5.61
N ILE A 86 -7.48 -19.47 -6.84
CA ILE A 86 -6.92 -18.18 -7.31
C ILE A 86 -7.96 -17.07 -7.18
N ARG A 87 -9.18 -17.28 -7.67
CA ARG A 87 -10.30 -16.31 -7.58
C ARG A 87 -10.67 -15.99 -6.13
N SER A 88 -10.67 -16.99 -5.26
CA SER A 88 -10.91 -16.81 -3.82
C SER A 88 -9.85 -15.91 -3.18
N GLN A 89 -8.57 -16.17 -3.48
CA GLN A 89 -7.47 -15.36 -2.96
C GLN A 89 -7.48 -13.93 -3.50
N ILE A 90 -7.78 -13.73 -4.78
CA ILE A 90 -7.96 -12.40 -5.38
C ILE A 90 -9.03 -11.61 -4.60
N SER A 91 -10.18 -12.23 -4.32
CA SER A 91 -11.26 -11.59 -3.56
C SER A 91 -10.83 -11.21 -2.15
N GLU A 92 -10.11 -12.10 -1.46
CA GLU A 92 -9.58 -11.85 -0.12
C GLU A 92 -8.59 -10.68 -0.12
N ILE A 93 -7.61 -10.68 -1.03
CA ILE A 93 -6.60 -9.62 -1.15
C ILE A 93 -7.28 -8.28 -1.48
N ARG A 94 -8.23 -8.25 -2.43
CA ARG A 94 -8.99 -7.04 -2.77
C ARG A 94 -9.71 -6.47 -1.55
N ASN A 95 -10.27 -7.33 -0.70
CA ASN A 95 -10.91 -6.90 0.55
C ASN A 95 -9.91 -6.32 1.55
N LEU A 96 -8.77 -6.96 1.74
CA LEU A 96 -7.70 -6.48 2.65
C LEU A 96 -7.06 -5.18 2.18
N ILE A 97 -6.94 -4.97 0.87
CA ILE A 97 -6.46 -3.69 0.32
C ILE A 97 -7.51 -2.59 0.53
N ARG A 98 -8.80 -2.92 0.48
CA ARG A 98 -9.89 -1.96 0.69
C ARG A 98 -9.91 -1.45 2.13
N THR A 99 -9.67 -2.32 3.10
CA THR A 99 -9.52 -1.95 4.52
C THR A 99 -8.20 -1.19 4.72
N LYS A 100 -8.17 -0.20 5.62
CA LYS A 100 -6.99 0.68 5.79
C LYS A 100 -5.91 0.09 6.72
N GLU A 101 -6.15 -1.07 7.33
CA GLU A 101 -5.28 -1.59 8.40
C GLU A 101 -4.52 -2.85 7.99
N ASP A 102 -4.92 -3.51 6.90
CA ASP A 102 -4.47 -4.88 6.61
C ASP A 102 -3.49 -4.98 5.44
N LEU A 103 -2.86 -3.88 5.04
CA LEU A 103 -1.96 -3.84 3.88
C LEU A 103 -0.79 -4.83 4.00
N LYS A 104 -0.29 -5.06 5.23
CA LYS A 104 0.73 -6.06 5.50
C LYS A 104 0.22 -7.48 5.19
N ILE A 105 -0.98 -7.81 5.64
CA ILE A 105 -1.59 -9.13 5.40
C ILE A 105 -1.90 -9.30 3.91
N ALA A 106 -2.36 -8.25 3.24
CA ALA A 106 -2.55 -8.24 1.81
C ALA A 106 -1.26 -8.57 1.05
N LYS A 107 -0.12 -7.98 1.46
CA LYS A 107 1.20 -8.30 0.89
C LYS A 107 1.61 -9.75 1.10
N GLU A 108 1.43 -10.28 2.31
CA GLU A 108 1.76 -11.68 2.60
C GLU A 108 0.91 -12.63 1.75
N LYS A 109 -0.38 -12.33 1.57
CA LYS A 109 -1.26 -13.12 0.71
C LYS A 109 -0.96 -12.95 -0.78
N MET A 110 -0.46 -11.79 -1.20
CA MET A 110 0.00 -11.56 -2.56
C MET A 110 1.14 -12.52 -2.93
N GLU A 111 2.12 -12.71 -2.04
CA GLU A 111 3.23 -13.65 -2.28
C GLU A 111 2.73 -15.10 -2.41
N ILE A 112 1.73 -15.47 -1.61
CA ILE A 112 1.09 -16.79 -1.68
C ILE A 112 0.37 -16.93 -3.03
N LEU A 113 -0.38 -15.91 -3.46
CA LEU A 113 -1.10 -15.90 -4.73
C LEU A 113 -0.11 -16.04 -5.90
N ARG A 114 0.97 -15.24 -5.95
CA ARG A 114 2.04 -15.35 -6.95
C ARG A 114 2.58 -16.78 -7.03
N SER A 115 2.84 -17.39 -5.87
CA SER A 115 3.34 -18.77 -5.81
C SER A 115 2.34 -19.78 -6.37
N ILE A 116 1.04 -19.57 -6.16
CA ILE A 116 -0.02 -20.41 -6.72
C ILE A 116 -0.13 -20.22 -8.24
N SER A 117 -0.09 -18.97 -8.72
CA SER A 117 -0.13 -18.67 -10.16
C SER A 117 1.05 -19.31 -10.92
N ILE A 118 2.27 -19.26 -10.37
CA ILE A 118 3.44 -19.92 -10.98
C ILE A 118 3.25 -21.44 -11.09
N ARG A 119 2.73 -22.08 -10.03
CA ARG A 119 2.46 -23.53 -10.08
C ARG A 119 1.35 -23.86 -11.08
N TYR A 120 0.32 -23.03 -11.12
CA TYR A 120 -0.78 -23.19 -12.06
C TYR A 120 -0.30 -23.10 -13.52
N LEU A 121 0.59 -22.16 -13.85
CA LEU A 121 1.23 -22.09 -15.16
C LEU A 121 2.02 -23.37 -15.48
N ALA A 122 2.81 -23.88 -14.53
CA ALA A 122 3.54 -25.13 -14.73
C ALA A 122 2.62 -26.35 -14.93
N ASP A 123 1.48 -26.39 -14.24
CA ASP A 123 0.46 -27.43 -14.42
C ASP A 123 -0.14 -27.36 -15.85
N ILE A 124 -0.41 -26.15 -16.36
CA ILE A 124 -0.86 -25.93 -17.75
C ILE A 124 0.17 -26.46 -18.76
N ASP A 125 1.44 -26.08 -18.62
CA ASP A 125 2.51 -26.50 -19.53
C ASP A 125 2.66 -28.03 -19.58
N SER A 126 2.55 -28.67 -18.42
CA SER A 126 2.59 -30.13 -18.30
C SER A 126 1.41 -30.79 -19.03
N LEU A 127 0.19 -30.31 -18.78
CA LEU A 127 -1.00 -30.81 -19.46
C LEU A 127 -0.93 -30.60 -20.98
N TYR A 128 -0.36 -29.49 -21.44
CA TYR A 128 -0.22 -29.19 -22.86
C TYR A 128 0.74 -30.18 -23.52
N THR A 129 1.91 -30.39 -22.91
CA THR A 129 2.92 -31.32 -23.40
C THR A 129 2.36 -32.74 -23.52
N ILE A 130 1.63 -33.20 -22.50
CA ILE A 130 1.01 -34.53 -22.48
C ILE A 130 -0.04 -34.65 -23.59
N ASN A 131 -0.91 -33.65 -23.76
CA ASN A 131 -1.93 -33.68 -24.81
C ASN A 131 -1.32 -33.73 -26.22
N VAL A 132 -0.27 -32.94 -26.48
CA VAL A 132 0.45 -32.97 -27.77
C VAL A 132 1.06 -34.35 -28.02
N GLN A 133 1.68 -34.96 -27.00
CA GLN A 133 2.24 -36.30 -27.13
C GLN A 133 1.16 -37.35 -27.46
N LEU A 134 0.05 -37.36 -26.71
CA LEU A 134 -1.06 -38.29 -26.92
C LEU A 134 -1.72 -38.12 -28.30
N HIS A 135 -1.82 -36.88 -28.79
CA HIS A 135 -2.36 -36.61 -30.12
C HIS A 135 -1.45 -37.20 -31.21
N ASN A 136 -0.14 -36.97 -31.11
CA ASN A 136 0.84 -37.53 -32.05
C ASN A 136 0.85 -39.07 -32.03
N GLU A 137 0.70 -39.68 -30.84
CA GLU A 137 0.60 -41.13 -30.70
C GLU A 137 -0.68 -41.68 -31.35
N ASN A 138 -1.83 -41.05 -31.16
CA ASN A 138 -3.09 -41.46 -31.79
C ASN A 138 -3.10 -41.27 -33.31
N ASP A 139 -2.46 -40.23 -33.83
CA ASP A 139 -2.39 -39.96 -35.29
C ASP A 139 -1.41 -40.89 -36.02
N SER A 140 -0.52 -41.58 -35.30
CA SER A 140 0.48 -42.50 -35.84
C SER A 140 0.02 -43.96 -35.91
N VAL A 141 -1.25 -44.26 -35.58
CA VAL A 141 -1.84 -45.62 -35.51
C VAL A 141 -2.99 -45.76 -36.51
#